data_AF-A0A842UY16-F1
#
_entry.id   AF-A0A842UY16-F1
#
_cell.length_a   1.000
_cell.length_b   1.000
_cell.length_c   1.000
_cell.angle_alpha   90.00
_cell.angle_beta   90.00
_cell.angle_gamma   90.00
#
_symmetry.space_group_name_H-M   'P 1'
#
loop_
_entity.id
_entity.type
_entity.pdbx_description
1 polymer ?
#
loop_
_entity_poly.entity_id
_entity_poly.type
_entity_poly.pdbx_seq_one_letter_code
_entity_poly.pdbx_strand_id
1 'polypeptide(L)' 'LTTRKSPDGEGKASWERYEMRIHKRMIDLGIDERALRLVMRVPIPENLNIEIEMIGT' A
#
# COMPACT_ATOMS: atom_id res chain seq x y z
N LEU A 1 -6.71 2.08 -14.29
CA LEU A 1 -7.95 1.49 -14.83
C LEU A 1 -8.69 2.55 -15.64
N THR A 2 -9.03 2.27 -16.90
CA THR A 2 -9.80 3.20 -17.73
C THR A 2 -11.14 2.61 -18.10
N THR A 3 -12.23 3.22 -17.64
CA THR A 3 -13.60 2.76 -17.88
C THR A 3 -14.39 3.84 -18.58
N ARG A 4 -15.39 3.43 -19.37
CA ARG A 4 -16.34 4.36 -19.99
C ARG A 4 -17.18 4.99 -18.87
N LYS A 5 -17.40 6.30 -18.94
CA LYS A 5 -18.24 7.01 -17.96
C LYS A 5 -19.69 6.54 -17.97
N SER A 6 -20.24 6.33 -19.17
CA SER A 6 -21.64 5.92 -19.31
C SER A 6 -21.79 4.42 -19.05
N PRO A 7 -22.75 4.02 -18.18
CA PRO A 7 -23.04 2.61 -17.91
C PRO A 7 -23.80 1.92 -19.06
N ASP A 8 -24.48 2.69 -19.90
CA ASP A 8 -25.54 2.26 -20.83
C ASP A 8 -25.22 2.47 -22.32
N GLY A 9 -23.96 2.75 -22.67
CA GLY A 9 -23.50 2.68 -24.07
C GLY A 9 -23.96 3.82 -24.99
N GLU A 10 -24.90 4.64 -24.55
CA GLU A 10 -25.41 5.83 -25.26
C GLU A 10 -24.60 7.10 -24.93
N GLY A 11 -24.79 8.15 -25.73
CA GLY A 11 -24.16 9.47 -25.53
C GLY A 11 -22.68 9.58 -25.95
N LYS A 12 -22.00 10.66 -25.54
CA LYS A 12 -20.62 10.98 -25.96
C LYS A 12 -19.61 10.04 -25.31
N ALA A 13 -18.75 9.43 -26.14
CA ALA A 13 -17.66 8.57 -25.68
C ALA A 13 -16.68 9.37 -24.78
N SER A 14 -16.85 9.21 -23.47
CA SER A 14 -16.01 9.82 -22.44
C SER A 14 -15.48 8.73 -21.52
N TRP A 15 -14.21 8.85 -21.17
CA TRP A 15 -13.43 7.82 -20.50
C TRP A 15 -12.85 8.38 -19.21
N GLU A 16 -12.98 7.63 -18.13
CA GLU A 16 -12.32 7.92 -16.87
C GLU A 16 -10.95 7.25 -16.83
N ARG A 17 -10.01 7.89 -16.15
CA ARG A 17 -8.68 7.36 -15.89
C ARG A 17 -8.46 7.30 -14.39
N TYR A 18 -8.62 6.11 -13.84
CA TYR A 18 -8.32 5.83 -12.46
C TYR A 18 -6.87 5.38 -12.32
N GLU A 19 -6.15 5.98 -11.38
CA GLU A 19 -4.78 5.62 -11.05
C GLU A 19 -4.71 5.12 -9.60
N MET A 20 -3.96 4.05 -9.38
CA MET A 20 -3.60 3.59 -8.04
C MET A 20 -2.11 3.88 -7.84
N ARG A 21 -1.78 4.60 -6.75
CA ARG A 21 -0.40 4.98 -6.43
C ARG A 21 0.02 4.34 -5.12
N ILE A 22 0.87 3.31 -5.21
CA ILE A 22 1.38 2.57 -4.06
C ILE A 22 2.81 3.03 -3.77
N HIS A 23 3.10 3.38 -2.52
CA HIS A 23 4.43 3.81 -2.08
C HIS A 23 5.02 2.72 -1.17
N LYS A 24 6.05 2.04 -1.64
CA LYS A 24 6.75 0.99 -0.87
C LYS A 24 8.03 1.57 -0.24
N ARG A 25 8.24 1.29 1.05
CA ARG A 25 9.47 1.58 1.78
C ARG A 25 10.03 0.27 2.32
N MET A 26 11.35 0.12 2.27
CA MET A 26 12.07 -1.02 2.85
C MET A 26 13.00 -0.49 3.93
N ILE A 27 12.93 -1.09 5.11
CA ILE A 27 13.74 -0.72 6.27
C ILE A 27 14.45 -2.00 6.71
N ASP A 28 15.77 -1.96 6.75
CA ASP A 28 16.60 -3.04 7.28
C ASP A 28 17.02 -2.67 8.71
N LEU A 29 16.82 -3.58 9.65
CA LEU A 29 17.12 -3.40 11.06
C LEU A 29 18.06 -4.52 11.49
N GLY A 30 19.18 -4.17 12.10
CA GLY A 30 20.10 -5.15 12.69
C GLY A 30 19.41 -5.99 13.78
N ILE A 31 19.93 -7.20 14.00
CA ILE A 31 19.36 -8.25 14.86
C ILE A 31 19.33 -7.79 16.32
N ASP A 32 18.25 -7.10 16.72
CA ASP A 32 17.89 -6.90 18.11
C ASP A 32 16.36 -7.00 18.23
N GLU A 33 15.87 -8.13 18.74
CA GLU A 33 14.44 -8.40 18.94
C GLU A 33 13.74 -7.30 19.77
N ARG A 34 14.51 -6.64 20.65
CA ARG A 34 14.03 -5.51 21.45
C ARG A 34 13.67 -4.32 20.58
N ALA A 35 14.48 -4.02 19.57
CA ALA A 35 14.22 -2.93 18.63
C ALA A 35 12.98 -3.22 17.77
N LEU A 36 12.82 -4.46 17.30
CA LEU A 36 11.63 -4.88 16.53
C LEU A 36 10.33 -4.65 17.33
N ARG A 37 10.34 -5.04 18.61
CA ARG A 37 9.19 -4.89 19.52
C ARG A 37 8.84 -3.43 19.82
N LEU A 38 9.81 -2.53 19.79
CA LEU A 38 9.59 -1.09 19.93
C LEU A 38 9.01 -0.50 18.65
N VAL A 39 9.47 -0.94 17.48
CA VAL A 39 8.94 -0.48 16.18
C VAL A 39 7.48 -0.87 16.00
N MET A 40 7.09 -2.09 16.39
CA MET A 40 5.69 -2.53 16.34
C MET A 40 4.74 -1.75 17.26
N ARG A 41 5.25 -1.04 18.26
CA ARG A 41 4.44 -0.21 19.18
C ARG A 41 4.12 1.17 18.62
N VAL A 42 4.77 1.59 17.54
CA VAL A 42 4.47 2.87 16.91
C VAL A 42 3.05 2.83 16.35
N PRO A 43 2.22 3.86 16.56
CA PRO A 43 0.87 3.89 16.02
C PRO A 43 0.92 3.79 14.49
N ILE A 44 0.41 2.68 13.96
CA ILE A 44 0.34 2.43 12.51
C ILE A 44 -0.93 3.11 11.99
N PRO A 45 -0.82 4.03 11.01
CA PRO A 45 -2.00 4.63 10.39
C PRO A 45 -2.81 3.58 9.63
N GLU A 46 -4.15 3.69 9.67
CA GLU A 46 -5.09 2.68 9.14
C GLU A 46 -4.91 2.35 7.64
N ASN A 47 -4.31 3.27 6.87
CA ASN A 47 -4.12 3.13 5.43
C ASN A 47 -2.75 2.53 5.03
N LEU A 48 -1.97 2.04 6.00
CA LEU A 48 -0.63 1.51 5.76
C LEU A 48 -0.59 0.01 6.04
N ASN A 49 -0.24 -0.77 5.01
CA ASN A 49 0.10 -2.18 5.19
C ASN A 49 1.59 -2.32 5.50
N ILE A 50 1.93 -3.03 6.59
CA ILE A 50 3.31 -3.31 7.01
C ILE A 50 3.47 -4.82 7.11
N GLU A 51 4.45 -5.35 6.39
CA GLU A 51 4.90 -6.75 6.48
C GLU A 51 6.29 -6.78 7.10
N ILE A 52 6.50 -7.68 8.05
CA ILE A 52 7.78 -7.86 8.75
C ILE A 52 8.23 -9.29 8.52
N GLU A 53 9.41 -9.47 7.94
CA GLU A 53 10.06 -10.76 7.77
C GLU A 53 11.33 -10.81 8.64
N MET A 54 11.46 -11.86 9.44
CA MET A 54 12.67 -12.13 10.22
C MET A 54 13.59 -13.03 9.40
N ILE A 55 14.72 -12.48 8.94
CA ILE A 55 15.74 -13.23 8.20
C ILE A 55 16.80 -13.68 9.22
N GLY A 56 16.59 -14.83 9.87
CA GLY A 56 17.55 -15.35 10.85
C GLY A 56 17.20 -16.71 11.48
N THR A 57 17.89 -17.74 10.98
CA THR A 57 17.98 -19.18 11.36
C THR A 57 16.75 -20.06 11.24
#